data_AF-A0A7S6MNZ8-F1
#
_entry.id   AF-A0A7S6MNZ8-F1
#
_cell.length_a   1.000
_cell.length_b   1.000
_cell.length_c   1.000
_cell.angle_alpha   90.00
_cell.angle_beta   90.00
_cell.angle_gamma   90.00
#
_symmetry.space_group_name_H-M   'P 1'
#
loop_
_entity.id
_entity.type
_entity.pdbx_description
1 polymer ?
#
loop_
_entity_poly.entity_id
_entity_poly.type
_entity_poly.pdbx_seq_one_letter_code
_entity_poly.pdbx_strand_id
1 'polypeptide(L)' 'MSQISARLPDELIAALDEAATKLHRTRADVIRQAVEYYLDDFEDISRAVEVLRDPADPVLDWETAKHDLLRQH' A
#
# COMPACT_ATOMS: atom_id res chain seq x y z
N MET A 1 20.79 9.03 -8.69
CA MET A 1 20.05 8.79 -7.44
C MET A 1 19.82 10.13 -6.77
N SER A 2 18.59 10.42 -6.36
CA SER A 2 18.24 11.65 -5.65
C SER A 2 18.23 11.38 -4.14
N GLN A 3 18.65 12.36 -3.35
CA GLN A 3 18.66 12.25 -1.88
C GLN A 3 17.45 12.97 -1.30
N ILE A 4 16.80 12.33 -0.33
CA ILE A 4 15.69 12.91 0.44
C ILE A 4 16.17 13.06 1.89
N SER A 5 15.82 14.17 2.53
CA SER A 5 16.02 14.37 3.97
C SER A 5 14.67 14.63 4.62
N ALA A 6 14.32 13.84 5.63
CA ALA A 6 13.08 13.96 6.37
C ALA A 6 13.36 13.77 7.86
N ARG A 7 12.64 14.52 8.71
CA ARG A 7 12.65 14.30 10.16
C ARG A 7 11.56 13.29 10.49
N LEU A 8 11.93 12.26 11.23
CA LEU A 8 11.03 11.21 11.70
C LEU A 8 11.05 11.19 13.23
N PRO A 9 9.96 10.77 13.89
CA PRO A 9 9.94 10.56 15.33
C PRO A 9 11.03 9.58 15.76
N ASP A 10 11.62 9.79 16.94
CA ASP A 10 12.72 8.96 17.46
C ASP A 10 12.30 7.49 17.61
N GLU A 11 11.05 7.25 18.02
CA GLU A 11 10.45 5.91 18.13
C GLU A 11 10.43 5.18 16.78
N LEU A 12 10.13 5.89 15.69
CA LEU A 12 10.12 5.32 14.35
C LEU A 12 11.55 4.98 13.88
N ILE A 13 12.51 5.84 14.19
CA ILE A 13 13.92 5.56 13.90
C ILE A 13 14.39 4.29 14.63
N ALA A 14 14.03 4.14 15.91
CA ALA A 14 14.36 2.96 16.69
C ALA A 14 13.75 1.68 16.10
N ALA A 15 12.49 1.72 15.68
CA ALA A 15 11.83 0.59 15.03
C ALA A 15 12.48 0.22 13.68
N LEU A 16 12.89 1.22 12.89
CA LEU A 16 13.61 1.00 11.63
C LEU A 16 14.97 0.36 11.85
N ASP A 17 15.68 0.72 12.91
CA ASP A 17 16.98 0.12 13.28
C ASP A 17 16.84 -1.34 13.71
N GLU A 18 15.80 -1.64 14.49
CA GLU A 18 15.50 -3.01 14.89
C GLU A 18 15.18 -3.88 13.67
N ALA A 19 14.34 -3.37 12.75
CA ALA A 19 14.00 -4.06 11.51
C ALA A 19 15.23 -4.28 10.62
N ALA A 20 16.07 -3.25 10.44
CA ALA A 20 17.31 -3.35 9.67
C ALA A 20 18.25 -4.41 10.24
N THR A 21 18.40 -4.47 11.56
CA THR A 21 19.20 -5.47 12.27
C THR A 21 18.67 -6.89 12.03
N LYS A 22 17.36 -7.10 12.23
CA LYS A 22 16.70 -8.40 12.03
C LYS A 22 16.78 -8.90 10.59
N LEU A 23 16.70 -7.99 9.63
CA LEU A 23 16.73 -8.30 8.19
C LEU A 23 18.16 -8.37 7.62
N HIS A 24 19.18 -8.08 8.42
CA HIS A 24 20.57 -7.94 7.98
C HIS A 24 20.72 -6.97 6.80
N ARG A 25 20.04 -5.82 6.87
CA ARG A 25 20.04 -4.76 5.86
C ARG A 25 20.41 -3.42 6.46
N THR A 26 20.68 -2.44 5.60
CA THR A 26 20.85 -1.06 6.06
C THR A 26 19.49 -0.42 6.36
N ARG A 27 19.48 0.58 7.26
CA ARG A 27 18.29 1.40 7.51
C ARG A 27 17.76 2.03 6.22
N ALA A 28 18.65 2.49 5.35
CA ALA A 28 18.30 3.08 4.06
C ALA A 28 17.58 2.07 3.13
N ASP A 29 18.02 0.82 3.11
CA ASP A 29 17.35 -0.24 2.33
C ASP A 29 15.95 -0.53 2.83
N VAL A 30 15.77 -0.58 4.16
CA VAL A 30 14.45 -0.80 4.77
C VAL A 30 13.52 0.36 4.45
N ILE A 31 13.99 1.61 4.58
CA ILE A 31 13.20 2.80 4.24
C ILE A 31 12.84 2.80 2.76
N ARG A 32 13.80 2.53 1.87
CA ARG A 32 13.56 2.46 0.42
C ARG A 32 12.49 1.42 0.10
N GLN A 33 12.64 0.21 0.62
CA GLN A 33 11.67 -0.87 0.39
C GLN A 33 10.28 -0.53 0.93
N ALA A 34 10.18 0.09 2.11
CA ALA A 34 8.91 0.50 2.69
C ALA A 34 8.19 1.56 1.83
N VAL A 35 8.95 2.52 1.28
CA VAL A 35 8.39 3.54 0.37
C VAL A 35 7.96 2.92 -0.95
N GLU A 36 8.77 2.03 -1.54
CA GLU A 36 8.40 1.30 -2.77
C GLU A 36 7.12 0.50 -2.56
N TYR A 37 7.05 -0.27 -1.48
CA TYR A 37 5.87 -1.07 -1.14
C TYR A 37 4.63 -0.20 -0.91
N TYR A 38 4.78 0.91 -0.20
CA TYR A 38 3.67 1.84 0.01
C TYR A 38 3.18 2.43 -1.32
N LEU A 39 4.07 2.84 -2.22
CA LEU A 39 3.70 3.46 -3.49
C LEU A 39 3.09 2.46 -4.47
N ASP A 40 3.52 1.20 -4.45
CA ASP A 40 2.95 0.13 -5.28
C ASP A 40 1.47 -0.08 -4.94
N ASP A 41 1.15 -0.17 -3.64
CA ASP A 41 -0.22 -0.40 -3.17
C ASP A 41 -1.07 0.89 -3.11
N PHE A 42 -0.44 2.07 -3.09
CA PHE A 42 -1.14 3.34 -2.81
C PHE A 42 -2.21 3.67 -3.84
N GLU A 43 -1.95 3.46 -5.14
CA GLU A 43 -2.92 3.80 -6.18
C GLU A 43 -4.17 2.92 -6.08
N ASP A 44 -3.98 1.61 -5.91
CA ASP A 44 -5.07 0.64 -5.82
C ASP A 44 -5.94 0.90 -4.59
N ILE A 45 -5.32 1.11 -3.41
CA ILE A 45 -6.05 1.42 -2.18
C ILE A 45 -6.77 2.76 -2.31
N SER A 46 -6.12 3.78 -2.86
CA SER A 46 -6.72 5.11 -3.02
C SER A 46 -7.94 5.05 -3.93
N ARG A 47 -7.85 4.32 -5.05
CA ARG A 47 -8.98 4.12 -5.98
C ARG A 47 -10.11 3.34 -5.33
N ALA A 48 -9.82 2.27 -4.60
CA ALA A 48 -10.84 1.49 -3.90
C ALA A 48 -11.61 2.35 -2.89
N VAL A 49 -10.91 3.20 -2.14
CA VAL A 49 -11.53 4.13 -1.19
C VAL A 49 -12.37 5.19 -1.91
N GLU A 50 -11.93 5.71 -3.05
CA GLU A 50 -12.72 6.64 -3.86
C GLU A 50 -14.04 6.02 -4.32
N VAL A 51 -13.98 4.81 -4.90
CA VAL A 51 -15.18 4.09 -5.36
C VAL A 51 -16.14 3.82 -4.19
N LEU A 52 -15.63 3.34 -3.05
CA LEU A 52 -16.46 3.09 -1.86
C LEU A 52 -17.14 4.34 -1.30
N ARG A 53 -16.58 5.53 -1.56
CA ARG A 53 -17.13 6.81 -1.11
C ARG A 53 -18.04 7.45 -2.14
N ASP A 54 -18.08 6.94 -3.37
CA ASP A 54 -18.94 7.48 -4.42
C ASP A 54 -20.39 7.01 -4.20
N PRO A 55 -21.32 7.90 -3.81
CA PRO A 55 -22.71 7.53 -3.62
C PRO A 55 -23.43 7.22 -4.95
N ALA A 56 -22.84 7.55 -6.08
CA ALA A 56 -23.34 7.20 -7.41
C ALA A 56 -22.85 5.82 -7.88
N ASP A 57 -21.95 5.17 -7.13
CA ASP A 57 -21.48 3.82 -7.46
C ASP A 57 -22.64 2.81 -7.35
N PRO A 58 -22.97 2.09 -8.43
CA PRO A 58 -24.11 1.19 -8.44
C PRO A 58 -23.86 -0.03 -7.54
N VAL A 59 -24.79 -0.27 -6.60
CA VAL A 59 -24.79 -1.50 -5.81
C VAL A 59 -25.13 -2.67 -6.72
N LEU A 60 -24.16 -3.57 -6.92
CA LEU A 60 -24.32 -4.79 -7.70
C LEU A 60 -24.91 -5.91 -6.84
N ASP A 61 -25.86 -6.66 -7.41
CA ASP A 61 -26.32 -7.92 -6.82
C ASP A 61 -25.23 -8.99 -6.97
N TRP A 62 -24.91 -9.67 -5.87
CA TRP A 62 -23.82 -10.64 -5.82
C TRP A 62 -24.05 -11.85 -6.72
N GLU A 63 -25.28 -12.37 -6.79
CA GLU A 63 -25.58 -13.53 -7.63
C GLU A 63 -25.43 -13.19 -9.12
N THR A 64 -25.87 -11.99 -9.52
CA THR A 64 -25.69 -11.47 -10.88
C THR A 64 -24.20 -11.27 -11.22
N ALA A 65 -23.45 -10.59 -10.35
CA ALA A 65 -22.03 -10.33 -10.58
C ALA A 65 -21.19 -11.61 -10.67
N LYS A 66 -21.43 -12.57 -9.76
CA LYS A 66 -20.76 -13.87 -9.76
C LYS A 66 -21.05 -14.66 -11.03
N HIS A 67 -22.31 -14.69 -11.44
CA HIS A 67 -22.73 -15.40 -12.64
C HIS A 67 -22.07 -14.82 -13.91
N ASP A 68 -21.99 -13.50 -14.02
CA ASP A 68 -21.36 -12.84 -15.16
C ASP A 68 -19.84 -13.04 -15.21
N LEU A 69 -19.16 -13.03 -14.05
CA LEU A 69 -17.74 -13.34 -13.95
C LEU A 69 -17.41 -14.77 -14.39
N LEU A 70 -18.24 -15.75 -14.00
CA LEU A 70 -18.01 -17.17 -14.31
C LEU A 70 -18.36 -17.54 -15.76
N ARG A 71 -19.10 -16.70 -16.48
CA ARG A 71 -19.43 -16.89 -17.91
C ARG A 71 -18.37 -16.36 -18.87
N GLN A 72 -17.37 -15.62 -18.40
CA GLN A 72 -16.33 -15.03 -19.26
C GLN A 72 -15.21 -16.02 -19.67
N HIS A 73 -15.44 -17.33 -19.54
CA HIS A 73 -14.56 -18.40 -19.99
C HIS A 73 -15.22 -19.28 -21.04
#